data_AF-A0A2X3D4C4-F1
#
_entry.id   AF-A0A2X3D4C4-F1
#
_cell.length_a   1.000
_cell.length_b   1.000
_cell.length_c   1.000
_cell.angle_alpha   90.00
_cell.angle_beta   90.00
_cell.angle_gamma   90.00
#
_symmetry.space_group_name_H-M   'P 1'
#
loop_
_entity.id
_entity.type
_entity.pdbx_description
1 polymer ?
#
loop_
_entity_poly.entity_id
_entity_poly.type
_entity_poly.pdbx_seq_one_letter_code
_entity_poly.pdbx_strand_id
1 'polypeptide(L)'
;MFPALRTAWLVVPTPLVARFHQTAERQSCTVPTLWQQTLADFIQQGHFWRHLKKMRASYSQRRQWLESALQAQGFQVTPQLGGIQLVMSVSGDDRLLARRAVVAGLAVQALSDWRIRHAGEGGL
;
A
#
# COMPACT_ATOMS: atom_id res chain seq x y z
N MET A 1 -12.12 -3.85 6.40
CA MET A 1 -11.61 -5.00 5.63
C MET A 1 -10.24 -5.37 6.18
N PHE A 2 -9.89 -6.66 6.20
CA PHE A 2 -8.58 -7.12 6.66
C PHE A 2 -7.89 -8.00 5.60
N PRO A 3 -6.55 -7.93 5.43
CA PRO A 3 -5.84 -8.61 4.34
C PRO A 3 -6.01 -10.13 4.28
N ALA A 4 -6.34 -10.77 5.41
CA ALA A 4 -6.48 -12.23 5.48
C ALA A 4 -7.68 -12.78 4.70
N LEU A 5 -8.59 -11.93 4.19
CA LEU A 5 -9.64 -12.37 3.25
C LEU A 5 -9.07 -12.93 1.93
N ARG A 6 -7.87 -12.49 1.54
CA ARG A 6 -7.17 -12.93 0.32
C ARG A 6 -8.03 -12.81 -0.96
N THR A 7 -8.96 -11.86 -0.98
CA THR A 7 -9.84 -11.59 -2.12
C THR A 7 -9.29 -10.48 -2.99
N ALA A 8 -9.27 -10.72 -4.30
CA ALA A 8 -8.89 -9.75 -5.32
C ALA A 8 -9.76 -9.96 -6.57
N TRP A 9 -9.78 -8.97 -7.45
CA TRP A 9 -10.41 -9.06 -8.77
C TRP A 9 -9.49 -8.43 -9.81
N LEU A 10 -9.72 -8.79 -11.07
CA LEU A 10 -9.00 -8.24 -12.22
C LEU A 10 -10.00 -7.63 -13.19
N VAL A 11 -9.68 -6.45 -13.73
CA VAL A 11 -10.41 -5.85 -14.84
C VAL A 11 -9.53 -6.03 -16.07
N VAL A 12 -10.03 -6.79 -17.05
CA VAL A 12 -9.26 -7.16 -18.25
C VAL A 12 -10.06 -6.87 -19.52
N PRO A 13 -9.41 -6.63 -20.66
CA PRO A 13 -10.08 -6.54 -21.95
C PRO A 13 -10.90 -7.80 -22.25
N THR A 14 -12.11 -7.63 -22.80
CA THR A 14 -13.04 -8.73 -23.13
C THR A 14 -12.38 -9.91 -23.87
N PRO A 15 -11.50 -9.69 -24.88
CA PRO A 15 -10.86 -10.80 -25.59
C PRO A 15 -9.94 -11.68 -24.73
N LEU A 16 -9.50 -11.18 -23.56
CA LEU A 16 -8.59 -11.90 -22.66
C LEU A 16 -9.31 -12.65 -21.54
N VAL A 17 -10.60 -12.40 -21.32
CA VAL A 17 -11.39 -12.97 -20.21
C VAL A 17 -11.25 -14.50 -20.15
N ALA A 18 -11.45 -15.19 -21.27
CA ALA A 18 -11.35 -16.66 -21.32
C ALA A 18 -9.97 -17.19 -20.90
N ARG A 19 -8.88 -16.51 -21.29
CA ARG A 19 -7.51 -16.90 -20.92
C ARG A 19 -7.25 -16.71 -19.43
N PHE A 20 -7.75 -15.63 -18.84
CA PHE A 20 -7.63 -15.39 -17.40
C PHE A 20 -8.44 -16.42 -16.60
N HIS A 21 -9.65 -16.77 -17.02
CA HIS A 21 -10.45 -17.82 -16.37
C HIS A 21 -9.73 -19.17 -16.36
N GLN A 22 -9.26 -19.64 -17.52
CA GLN A 22 -8.53 -20.91 -17.62
C GLN A 22 -7.28 -20.95 -16.72
N THR A 23 -6.61 -19.81 -16.55
CA THR A 23 -5.44 -19.72 -15.68
C THR A 23 -5.83 -19.72 -14.20
N ALA A 24 -6.90 -19.01 -13.84
CA ALA A 24 -7.41 -18.94 -12.47
C ALA A 24 -7.96 -20.29 -11.98
N GLU A 25 -8.62 -21.07 -12.85
CA GLU A 25 -9.12 -22.41 -12.51
C GLU A 25 -8.03 -23.41 -12.12
N ARG A 26 -6.79 -23.17 -12.57
CA ARG A 26 -5.62 -24.00 -12.21
C ARG A 26 -5.05 -23.63 -10.85
N GLN A 27 -5.51 -22.56 -10.21
CA GLN A 27 -5.03 -22.13 -8.91
C GLN A 27 -5.77 -22.86 -7.79
N SER A 28 -5.00 -23.44 -6.86
CA SER A 28 -5.52 -24.24 -5.74
C SER A 28 -6.12 -23.43 -4.58
N CYS A 29 -6.05 -22.10 -4.62
CA CYS A 29 -6.39 -21.23 -3.50
C CYS A 29 -7.43 -20.19 -3.87
N THR A 30 -8.64 -20.64 -4.20
CA THR A 30 -9.78 -19.74 -4.43
C THR A 30 -10.32 -19.21 -3.10
N VAL A 31 -10.92 -18.01 -3.14
CA VAL A 31 -11.59 -17.43 -1.97
C VAL A 31 -12.81 -18.30 -1.65
N PRO A 32 -12.99 -18.80 -0.40
CA PRO A 32 -14.14 -19.64 -0.09
C PRO A 32 -15.48 -18.92 -0.36
N THR A 33 -16.47 -19.65 -0.87
CA THR A 33 -17.76 -19.09 -1.33
C THR A 33 -18.47 -18.27 -0.25
N LEU A 34 -18.41 -18.71 1.02
CA LEU A 34 -18.99 -17.97 2.15
C LEU A 34 -18.39 -16.56 2.27
N TRP A 35 -17.08 -16.41 2.08
CA TRP A 35 -16.41 -15.10 2.11
C TRP A 35 -16.81 -14.24 0.92
N GLN A 36 -16.96 -14.85 -0.26
CA GLN A 36 -17.43 -14.14 -1.46
C GLN A 36 -18.85 -13.58 -1.26
N GLN A 37 -19.77 -14.40 -0.73
CA GLN A 37 -21.15 -13.99 -0.44
C GLN A 37 -21.20 -12.91 0.64
N THR A 38 -20.50 -13.12 1.76
CA THR A 38 -20.42 -12.12 2.84
C THR A 38 -19.86 -10.79 2.34
N LEU A 39 -18.85 -10.84 1.46
CA LEU A 39 -18.28 -9.64 0.86
C LEU A 39 -19.26 -8.96 -0.10
N ALA A 40 -19.99 -9.74 -0.91
CA ALA A 40 -21.01 -9.21 -1.81
C ALA A 40 -22.09 -8.44 -1.01
N ASP A 41 -22.62 -9.04 0.05
CA ASP A 41 -23.60 -8.41 0.93
C ASP A 41 -23.04 -7.13 1.57
N PHE A 42 -21.81 -7.20 2.08
CA PHE A 42 -21.12 -6.05 2.69
C PHE A 42 -20.94 -4.87 1.72
N ILE A 43 -20.68 -5.15 0.44
CA ILE A 43 -20.58 -4.13 -0.61
C ILE A 43 -21.97 -3.60 -0.99
N GLN A 44 -22.93 -4.49 -1.26
CA GLN A 44 -24.29 -4.13 -1.68
C GLN A 44 -25.03 -3.29 -0.62
N GLN A 45 -24.82 -3.58 0.66
CA GLN A 45 -25.38 -2.83 1.79
C GLN A 45 -24.62 -1.52 2.09
N GLY A 46 -23.68 -1.11 1.22
CA GLY A 46 -22.95 0.16 1.32
C GLY A 46 -21.93 0.24 2.47
N HIS A 47 -21.70 -0.86 3.20
CA HIS A 47 -20.80 -0.87 4.35
C HIS A 47 -19.34 -0.67 3.93
N PHE A 48 -18.96 -1.22 2.77
CA PHE A 48 -17.63 -0.99 2.19
C PHE A 48 -17.35 0.48 1.92
N TRP A 49 -18.29 1.20 1.31
CA TRP A 49 -18.13 2.61 1.01
C TRP A 49 -18.00 3.47 2.27
N ARG A 50 -18.86 3.23 3.27
CA ARG A 50 -18.79 3.90 4.57
C ARG A 50 -17.46 3.64 5.28
N HIS A 51 -16.98 2.40 5.26
CA HIS A 51 -15.67 2.04 5.79
C HIS A 51 -14.54 2.78 5.05
N LEU A 52 -14.55 2.77 3.71
CA LEU A 52 -13.53 3.44 2.90
C LEU A 52 -13.49 4.95 3.16
N LYS A 53 -14.65 5.60 3.28
CA LYS A 53 -14.74 7.03 3.63
C LYS A 53 -14.09 7.31 4.98
N LYS A 54 -14.38 6.49 6.01
CA LYS A 54 -13.74 6.60 7.33
C LYS A 54 -12.22 6.38 7.26
N MET A 55 -11.77 5.36 6.53
CA MET A 55 -10.35 5.03 6.41
C MET A 55 -9.57 6.14 5.68
N ARG A 56 -10.14 6.73 4.61
CA ARG A 56 -9.52 7.86 3.89
C ARG A 56 -9.28 9.05 4.82
N ALA A 57 -10.28 9.42 5.63
CA ALA A 57 -10.13 10.50 6.60
C ALA A 57 -9.06 10.17 7.65
N SER A 58 -9.08 8.96 8.21
CA SER A 58 -8.10 8.55 9.24
C SER A 58 -6.66 8.52 8.70
N TYR A 59 -6.44 7.95 7.52
CA TYR A 59 -5.10 7.92 6.91
C TYR A 59 -4.63 9.29 6.44
N SER A 60 -5.53 10.14 5.95
CA SER A 60 -5.19 11.54 5.63
C SER A 60 -4.69 12.29 6.87
N GLN A 61 -5.36 12.12 8.01
CA GLN A 61 -4.96 12.78 9.26
C GLN A 61 -3.61 12.29 9.76
N ARG A 62 -3.41 10.96 9.80
CA ARG A 62 -2.13 10.35 10.22
C ARG A 62 -0.98 10.79 9.34
N ARG A 63 -1.22 10.83 8.02
CA ARG A 63 -0.24 11.31 7.06
C ARG A 63 0.13 12.75 7.34
N GLN A 64 -0.86 13.64 7.50
CA GLN A 64 -0.60 15.06 7.76
C GLN A 64 0.24 15.25 9.03
N TRP A 65 -0.06 14.51 10.10
CA TRP A 65 0.73 14.58 11.34
C TRP A 65 2.18 14.16 11.13
N LEU A 66 2.42 13.04 10.43
CA LEU A 66 3.78 12.56 10.16
C LEU A 66 4.54 13.51 9.23
N GLU A 67 3.89 13.99 8.18
CA GLU A 67 4.46 14.96 7.24
C GLU A 67 4.84 16.27 7.93
N SER A 68 3.95 16.85 8.75
CA SER A 68 4.25 18.05 9.53
C SER A 68 5.37 17.83 10.55
N ALA A 69 5.41 16.67 11.21
CA ALA A 69 6.49 16.35 12.16
C ALA A 69 7.85 16.25 11.46
N LEU A 70 7.90 15.60 10.30
CA LEU A 70 9.12 15.47 9.50
C LEU A 70 9.59 16.83 8.97
N GLN A 71 8.67 17.64 8.45
CA GLN A 71 8.98 19.00 7.97
C GLN A 71 9.50 19.91 9.09
N ALA A 72 8.94 19.81 10.30
CA ALA A 72 9.41 20.57 11.47
C ALA A 72 10.84 20.17 11.89
N GLN A 73 11.30 18.96 11.54
CA GLN A 73 12.67 18.50 11.74
C GLN A 73 13.58 18.80 10.54
N GLY A 74 13.09 19.49 9.50
CA GLY A 74 13.85 19.87 8.31
C GLY A 74 13.91 18.81 7.21
N PHE A 75 13.16 17.71 7.32
CA PHE A 75 13.10 16.71 6.25
C PHE A 75 12.18 17.14 5.11
N GLN A 76 12.59 16.83 3.89
CA GLN A 76 11.76 17.02 2.70
C GLN A 76 10.97 15.74 2.41
N VAL A 77 9.65 15.83 2.55
CA VAL A 77 8.73 14.72 2.28
C VAL A 77 8.19 14.84 0.85
N THR A 78 8.26 13.76 0.08
CA THR A 78 7.71 13.73 -1.29
C THR A 78 6.17 13.75 -1.24
N PRO A 79 5.50 14.68 -1.95
CA PRO A 79 4.05 14.69 -2.03
C PRO A 79 3.52 13.41 -2.67
N GLN A 80 2.62 12.70 -1.97
CA GLN A 80 1.91 11.54 -2.53
C GLN A 80 0.43 11.87 -2.78
N LEU A 81 -0.18 11.25 -3.80
CA LEU A 81 -1.62 11.43 -4.09
C LEU A 81 -2.52 10.44 -3.35
N GLY A 82 -1.94 9.48 -2.62
CA GLY A 82 -2.66 8.47 -1.86
C GLY A 82 -1.72 7.46 -1.23
N GLY A 83 -2.28 6.39 -0.66
CA GLY A 83 -1.51 5.34 0.02
C GLY A 83 -1.32 5.59 1.51
N ILE A 84 -0.51 4.73 2.12
CA ILE A 84 -0.22 4.70 3.56
C ILE A 84 1.28 4.78 3.86
N GLN A 85 2.08 5.04 2.83
CA GLN A 85 3.53 5.17 2.90
C GLN A 85 3.89 6.64 2.68
N LEU A 86 5.04 7.05 3.19
CA LEU A 86 5.67 8.33 2.89
C LEU A 86 7.09 8.04 2.44
N VAL A 87 7.64 8.94 1.64
CA VAL A 87 9.05 8.91 1.23
C VAL A 87 9.62 10.25 1.59
N MET A 88 10.75 10.26 2.28
CA MET A 88 11.54 11.47 2.49
C MET A 88 12.88 11.36 1.77
N SER A 89 13.30 12.43 1.12
CA SER A 89 14.60 12.46 0.47
C SER A 89 15.72 12.52 1.52
N VAL A 90 16.79 11.79 1.28
CA VAL A 90 17.97 11.81 2.14
C VAL A 90 19.23 11.98 1.30
N SER A 91 20.22 12.66 1.85
CA SER A 91 21.55 12.76 1.25
C SER A 91 22.42 11.57 1.67
N GLY A 92 23.25 11.07 0.74
CA GLY A 92 24.16 9.96 1.00
C GLY A 92 23.51 8.58 0.86
N ASP A 93 24.06 7.60 1.58
CA ASP A 93 23.64 6.19 1.53
C ASP A 93 22.39 5.95 2.39
N ASP A 94 21.24 5.85 1.74
CA ASP A 94 19.94 5.62 2.39
C ASP A 94 19.86 4.26 3.11
N ARG A 95 20.59 3.23 2.66
CA ARG A 95 20.65 1.94 3.35
C ARG A 95 21.36 2.05 4.67
N LEU A 96 22.46 2.81 4.72
CA LEU A 96 23.16 3.06 5.97
C LEU A 96 22.30 3.86 6.95
N LEU A 97 21.57 4.86 6.46
CA LEU A 97 20.63 5.64 7.27
C LEU A 97 19.48 4.79 7.80
N ALA A 98 18.86 3.94 6.95
CA ALA A 98 17.80 3.03 7.34
C ALA A 98 18.25 2.08 8.46
N ARG A 99 19.44 1.49 8.34
CA ARG A 99 20.00 0.60 9.38
C ARG A 99 20.18 1.34 10.71
N ARG A 100 20.71 2.57 10.68
CA ARG A 100 20.87 3.38 11.90
C ARG A 100 19.53 3.72 12.54
N ALA A 101 18.53 4.05 11.73
CA ALA A 101 17.18 4.34 12.21
C ALA A 101 16.51 3.10 12.84
N VAL A 102 16.68 1.92 12.25
CA VAL A 102 16.20 0.64 12.83
C VAL A 102 16.87 0.36 14.18
N VAL A 103 18.18 0.58 14.30
CA VAL A 103 18.90 0.45 15.59
C VAL A 103 18.36 1.45 16.63
N ALA A 104 17.91 2.63 16.20
CA ALA A 104 17.26 3.63 17.04
C ALA A 104 15.77 3.35 17.33
N GLY A 105 15.22 2.20 16.89
CA GLY A 105 13.83 1.81 17.13
C GLY A 105 12.82 2.32 16.11
N LEU A 106 13.26 2.86 14.98
CA LEU A 106 12.39 3.35 13.90
C LEU A 106 12.24 2.29 12.80
N ALA A 107 10.99 1.99 12.41
CA ALA A 107 10.69 1.07 11.33
C ALA A 107 10.67 1.79 9.97
N VAL A 108 11.85 2.05 9.40
CA VAL A 108 12.03 2.68 8.07
C VAL A 108 12.76 1.75 7.11
N GLN A 109 12.63 1.99 5.81
CA GLN A 109 13.25 1.18 4.76
C GLN A 109 13.96 2.09 3.76
N ALA A 110 15.07 1.62 3.19
CA ALA A 110 15.76 2.38 2.16
C ALA A 110 14.98 2.31 0.84
N LEU A 111 14.73 3.46 0.22
CA LEU A 111 14.10 3.54 -1.10
C LEU A 111 14.92 2.79 -2.15
N SER A 112 16.25 2.76 -2.01
CA SER A 112 17.15 2.00 -2.88
C SER A 112 16.87 0.50 -2.93
N ASP A 113 16.20 -0.08 -1.93
CA ASP A 113 15.80 -1.51 -1.93
C ASP A 113 14.54 -1.78 -2.76
N TRP A 114 13.79 -0.73 -3.10
CA TRP A 114 12.56 -0.81 -3.89
C TRP A 114 12.75 -0.44 -5.37
N ARG A 115 14.01 -0.32 -5.83
CA ARG A 115 14.32 0.08 -7.21
C ARG A 115 14.52 -1.10 -8.15
N ILE A 116 13.99 -0.95 -9.36
CA ILE A 116 14.26 -1.85 -10.50
C ILE A 116 15.55 -1.45 -11.24
N ARG A 117 15.92 -0.16 -11.23
CA ARG A 117 17.13 0.39 -11.89
C ARG A 117 18.00 1.14 -10.87
N HIS A 118 19.33 1.11 -11.06
CA HIS A 118 20.31 1.65 -10.11
C HIS A 118 20.46 3.19 -10.08
N ALA A 119 19.61 3.96 -10.76
CA ALA A 119 19.71 5.42 -10.81
C ALA A 119 18.64 6.10 -9.92
N GLY A 120 18.93 7.32 -9.43
CA GLY A 120 17.98 8.18 -8.70
C GLY A 120 18.42 8.56 -7.29
N GLU A 121 17.73 9.55 -6.70
CA GLU A 121 17.98 10.08 -5.35
C GLU A 121 17.52 9.11 -4.25
N GLY A 122 18.36 8.94 -3.22
CA GLY A 122 18.07 8.09 -2.08
C GLY A 122 16.89 8.59 -1.25
N GLY A 123 16.27 7.69 -0.51
CA GLY A 123 15.12 8.03 0.34
C GLY A 123 14.89 7.03 1.45
N LEU A 124 14.12 7.45 2.45
CA LEU A 124 13.61 6.60 3.54
C LEU A 124 12.08 6.56 3.53
#